data_AF-A0NTE2-F1
#
_entry.id   AF-A0NTE2-F1
#
_cell.length_a   1.000
_cell.length_b   1.000
_cell.length_c   1.000
_cell.angle_alpha   90.00
_cell.angle_beta   90.00
_cell.angle_gamma   90.00
#
_symmetry.space_group_name_H-M   'P 1'
#
loop_
_entity.id
_entity.type
_entity.pdbx_description
1 polymer ?
#
loop_
_entity_poly.entity_id
_entity_poly.type
_entity_poly.pdbx_seq_one_letter_code
_entity_poly.pdbx_strand_id
1 'polypeptide(L)'
;MLAAPLATPSHAAIKIIVNDVPITDYDISQRARLITMTQRKSASIAKKQAEEELVDDQVKLAEAERVGIDVSKSEVDNAFNNIARNVKMSPAQLSKALRSGGVQPDTLKERLKAQLAWNQVLRSRFSGRIEV
;
A
#
# COMPACT_ATOMS: atom_id res chain seq x y z
N MET A 1 20.98 41.63 -11.84
CA MET A 1 20.50 40.70 -10.80
C MET A 1 19.91 39.49 -11.49
N LEU A 2 20.47 38.29 -11.27
CA LEU A 2 20.05 37.06 -11.92
C LEU A 2 18.89 36.45 -11.10
N ALA A 3 17.68 36.41 -11.66
CA ALA A 3 16.53 35.78 -11.01
C ALA A 3 16.67 34.25 -11.09
N ALA A 4 16.74 33.59 -9.92
CA ALA A 4 16.72 32.13 -9.85
C ALA A 4 15.30 31.61 -10.09
N PRO A 5 15.11 30.52 -10.87
CA PRO A 5 13.79 29.93 -11.05
C PRO A 5 13.32 29.29 -9.75
N LEU A 6 12.14 29.68 -9.28
CA LEU A 6 11.44 29.01 -8.19
C LEU A 6 11.12 27.58 -8.63
N ALA A 7 11.75 26.60 -7.98
CA ALA A 7 11.38 25.21 -8.16
C ALA A 7 9.94 25.03 -7.69
N THR A 8 9.01 24.83 -8.62
CA THR A 8 7.63 24.48 -8.29
C THR A 8 7.63 23.14 -7.56
N PRO A 9 7.10 23.05 -6.32
CA PRO A 9 6.92 21.76 -5.67
C PRO A 9 6.04 20.88 -6.56
N SER A 10 6.55 19.68 -6.88
CA SER A 10 5.83 18.64 -7.60
C SER A 10 4.64 18.20 -6.75
N HIS A 11 3.50 18.87 -6.90
CA HIS A 11 2.25 18.40 -6.31
C HIS A 11 1.85 17.12 -7.02
N ALA A 12 1.70 16.03 -6.28
CA ALA A 12 1.17 14.79 -6.82
C ALA A 12 -0.24 15.06 -7.35
N ALA A 13 -0.46 14.81 -8.64
CA ALA A 13 -1.73 14.99 -9.30
C ALA A 13 -2.69 13.88 -8.89
N ILE A 14 -3.92 14.25 -8.55
CA ILE A 14 -5.00 13.28 -8.26
C ILE A 14 -5.35 12.57 -9.57
N LYS A 15 -5.31 11.24 -9.57
CA LYS A 15 -5.57 10.42 -10.75
C LYS A 15 -6.88 9.66 -10.66
N ILE A 16 -7.22 9.15 -9.49
CA ILE A 16 -8.44 8.37 -9.21
C ILE A 16 -8.99 8.82 -7.86
N ILE A 17 -10.31 8.82 -7.67
CA ILE A 17 -10.96 9.04 -6.38
C ILE A 17 -11.81 7.82 -6.07
N VAL A 18 -11.70 7.28 -4.86
CA VAL A 18 -12.46 6.11 -4.39
C VAL A 18 -13.03 6.43 -3.02
N ASN A 19 -14.36 6.51 -2.91
CA ASN A 19 -15.07 6.87 -1.65
C ASN A 19 -14.45 8.10 -0.96
N ASP A 20 -14.30 9.20 -1.70
CA ASP A 20 -13.69 10.47 -1.26
C ASP A 20 -12.20 10.40 -0.87
N VAL A 21 -11.54 9.25 -1.07
CA VAL A 21 -10.08 9.12 -0.90
C VAL A 21 -9.37 9.30 -2.25
N PRO A 22 -8.51 10.32 -2.41
CA PRO A 22 -7.75 10.51 -3.63
C PRO A 22 -6.58 9.52 -3.72
N ILE A 23 -6.41 8.92 -4.89
CA ILE A 23 -5.22 8.17 -5.30
C ILE A 23 -4.43 9.05 -6.27
N THR A 24 -3.19 9.37 -5.90
CA THR A 24 -2.32 10.27 -6.65
C THR A 24 -1.42 9.53 -7.64
N ASP A 25 -0.81 10.26 -8.57
CA ASP A 25 0.23 9.70 -9.45
C ASP A 25 1.43 9.17 -8.65
N TYR A 26 1.75 9.80 -7.52
CA TYR A 26 2.81 9.36 -6.63
C TYR A 26 2.50 7.97 -6.08
N ASP A 27 1.29 7.75 -5.56
CA ASP A 27 0.86 6.47 -5.00
C ASP A 27 0.95 5.35 -6.05
N ILE A 28 0.43 5.65 -7.26
CA ILE A 28 0.50 4.73 -8.41
C ILE A 28 1.95 4.43 -8.76
N SER A 29 2.82 5.43 -8.79
CA SER A 29 4.24 5.25 -9.11
C SER A 29 4.97 4.40 -8.07
N GLN A 30 4.72 4.62 -6.77
CA GLN A 30 5.32 3.86 -5.68
C GLN A 30 4.85 2.40 -5.72
N ARG A 31 3.54 2.19 -5.89
CA ARG A 31 2.96 0.85 -5.98
C ARG A 31 3.44 0.10 -7.24
N ALA A 32 3.56 0.78 -8.37
CA ALA A 32 4.09 0.19 -9.60
C ALA A 32 5.55 -0.26 -9.42
N ARG A 33 6.39 0.56 -8.81
CA ARG A 33 7.79 0.19 -8.49
C ARG A 33 7.85 -1.02 -7.56
N LEU A 34 7.00 -1.06 -6.53
CA LEU A 34 6.89 -2.21 -5.64
C LEU A 34 6.50 -3.49 -6.41
N ILE A 35 5.52 -3.42 -7.30
CA ILE A 35 5.09 -4.55 -8.15
C ILE A 35 6.22 -4.98 -9.09
N THR A 36 6.89 -4.05 -9.77
CA THR A 36 8.03 -4.38 -10.63
C THR A 36 9.14 -5.07 -9.85
N MET A 37 9.47 -4.59 -8.65
CA MET A 37 10.53 -5.17 -7.82
C MET A 37 10.18 -6.58 -7.32
N THR A 38 8.92 -6.82 -6.96
CA THR A 38 8.49 -8.08 -6.32
C THR A 38 8.01 -9.13 -7.32
N GLN A 39 7.41 -8.72 -8.43
CA GLN A 39 6.78 -9.61 -9.43
C GLN A 39 7.53 -9.62 -10.77
N ARG A 40 8.58 -8.80 -10.94
CA ARG A 40 9.38 -8.66 -12.18
C ARG A 40 8.55 -8.34 -13.42
N LYS A 41 7.44 -7.61 -13.24
CA LYS A 41 6.56 -7.16 -14.32
C LYS A 41 7.12 -5.91 -15.01
N SER A 42 6.82 -5.76 -16.31
CA SER A 42 7.17 -4.55 -17.06
C SER A 42 6.49 -3.32 -16.46
N ALA A 43 7.08 -2.14 -16.66
CA ALA A 43 6.59 -0.90 -16.06
C ALA A 43 5.14 -0.58 -16.46
N SER A 44 4.74 -0.87 -17.70
CA SER A 44 3.37 -0.64 -18.17
C SER A 44 2.35 -1.55 -17.50
N ILE A 45 2.67 -2.84 -17.37
CA ILE A 45 1.80 -3.81 -16.68
C ILE A 45 1.73 -3.48 -15.18
N ALA A 46 2.88 -3.17 -14.56
CA ALA A 46 2.95 -2.83 -13.15
C ALA A 46 2.17 -1.56 -12.82
N LYS A 47 2.17 -0.55 -13.71
CA LYS A 47 1.38 0.67 -13.54
C LYS A 47 -0.11 0.39 -13.57
N LYS A 48 -0.59 -0.36 -14.56
CA LYS A 48 -2.02 -0.71 -14.66
C LYS A 48 -2.48 -1.51 -13.43
N GLN A 49 -1.70 -2.50 -13.03
CA GLN A 49 -2.00 -3.28 -11.83
C GLN A 49 -1.92 -2.43 -10.55
N ALA A 50 -1.01 -1.45 -10.48
CA ALA A 50 -0.95 -0.54 -9.34
C ALA A 50 -2.22 0.27 -9.18
N GLU A 51 -2.77 0.80 -10.28
CA GLU A 51 -4.05 1.52 -10.29
C GLU A 51 -5.19 0.61 -9.77
N GLU A 52 -5.29 -0.62 -10.30
CA GLU A 52 -6.29 -1.60 -9.89
C GLU A 52 -6.14 -2.00 -8.40
N GLU A 53 -4.93 -2.34 -7.95
CA GLU A 53 -4.66 -2.73 -6.57
C GLU A 53 -4.91 -1.60 -5.57
N LEU A 54 -4.59 -0.35 -5.93
CA LEU A 54 -4.83 0.81 -5.05
C LEU A 54 -6.32 1.07 -4.90
N VAL A 55 -7.11 0.96 -5.98
CA VAL A 55 -8.57 1.06 -5.90
C VAL A 55 -9.13 -0.03 -4.99
N ASP A 56 -8.71 -1.28 -5.20
CA ASP A 56 -9.13 -2.40 -4.35
C ASP A 56 -8.75 -2.22 -2.88
N ASP A 57 -7.54 -1.71 -2.62
CA ASP A 57 -7.07 -1.43 -1.26
C ASP A 57 -7.96 -0.38 -0.59
N GLN A 58 -8.36 0.69 -1.30
CA GLN A 58 -9.29 1.69 -0.77
C GLN A 58 -10.68 1.13 -0.51
N VAL A 59 -11.21 0.30 -1.42
CA VAL A 59 -12.52 -0.36 -1.22
C VAL A 59 -12.50 -1.26 0.01
N LYS A 60 -11.42 -2.04 0.22
CA LYS A 60 -11.27 -2.89 1.41
C LYS A 60 -11.20 -2.09 2.70
N LEU A 61 -10.46 -0.99 2.70
CA LEU A 61 -10.32 -0.11 3.87
C LEU A 61 -11.66 0.55 4.21
N ALA A 62 -12.39 1.07 3.20
CA ALA A 62 -13.70 1.66 3.39
C ALA A 62 -14.71 0.66 3.97
N GLU A 63 -14.70 -0.59 3.50
CA GLU A 63 -15.59 -1.63 4.05
C GLU A 63 -15.19 -2.02 5.48
N ALA A 64 -13.90 -2.10 5.79
CA ALA A 64 -13.43 -2.37 7.14
C ALA A 64 -13.87 -1.26 8.11
N GLU A 65 -13.71 -0.01 7.73
CA GLU A 65 -14.18 1.14 8.50
C GLU A 65 -15.70 1.09 8.71
N ARG A 66 -16.47 0.77 7.65
CA ARG A 66 -17.93 0.65 7.71
C ARG A 66 -18.41 -0.39 8.73
N VAL A 67 -17.63 -1.45 8.98
CA VAL A 67 -17.96 -2.50 9.96
C VAL A 67 -17.21 -2.33 11.30
N GLY A 68 -16.54 -1.20 11.51
CA GLY A 68 -15.86 -0.87 12.77
C GLY A 68 -14.55 -1.60 12.99
N ILE A 69 -13.90 -2.07 11.92
CA ILE A 69 -12.59 -2.74 11.98
C ILE A 69 -11.49 -1.71 11.71
N ASP A 70 -10.60 -1.51 12.68
CA ASP A 70 -9.38 -0.72 12.54
C ASP A 70 -8.14 -1.58 12.77
N VAL A 71 -7.16 -1.47 11.88
CA VAL A 71 -5.89 -2.18 11.97
C VAL A 71 -4.85 -1.26 12.59
N SER A 72 -4.35 -1.65 13.75
CA SER A 72 -3.38 -0.87 14.50
C SER A 72 -2.02 -0.82 13.80
N LYS A 73 -1.24 0.23 14.09
CA LYS A 73 0.14 0.36 13.61
C LYS A 73 1.01 -0.86 13.99
N SER A 74 0.82 -1.39 15.21
CA SER A 74 1.54 -2.56 15.70
C SER A 74 1.28 -3.79 14.84
N GLU A 75 0.04 -4.04 14.42
CA GLU A 75 -0.30 -5.15 13.53
C GLU A 75 0.35 -5.01 12.16
N VAL A 76 0.37 -3.80 11.60
CA VAL A 76 1.05 -3.51 10.32
C VAL A 76 2.56 -3.71 10.45
N ASP A 77 3.18 -3.20 11.53
CA ASP A 77 4.61 -3.36 11.77
C ASP A 77 4.98 -4.84 11.99
N ASN A 78 4.13 -5.61 12.67
CA ASN A 78 4.29 -7.06 12.82
C ASN A 78 4.19 -7.80 11.48
N ALA A 79 3.22 -7.43 10.63
CA ALA A 79 3.12 -7.98 9.28
C ALA A 79 4.35 -7.64 8.44
N PHE A 80 4.83 -6.40 8.51
CA PHE A 80 6.06 -5.97 7.83
C PHE A 80 7.29 -6.76 8.33
N ASN A 81 7.40 -6.98 9.64
CA ASN A 81 8.45 -7.80 10.24
C ASN A 81 8.39 -9.26 9.75
N ASN A 82 7.19 -9.81 9.59
CA ASN A 82 7.01 -11.15 9.04
C ASN A 82 7.44 -11.25 7.57
N ILE A 83 7.13 -10.24 6.75
CA ILE A 83 7.65 -10.16 5.38
C ILE A 83 9.18 -10.12 5.38
N ALA A 84 9.78 -9.28 6.22
CA ALA A 84 11.24 -9.19 6.33
C ALA A 84 11.86 -10.56 6.67
N ARG A 85 11.30 -11.27 7.66
CA ARG A 85 11.73 -12.63 8.03
C ARG A 85 11.61 -13.62 6.86
N ASN A 86 10.49 -13.59 6.13
CA ASN A 86 10.25 -14.48 4.99
C ASN A 86 11.28 -14.29 3.86
N VAL A 87 11.75 -13.06 3.66
CA VAL A 87 12.82 -12.75 2.69
C VAL A 87 14.22 -12.76 3.31
N LYS A 88 14.36 -13.33 4.52
CA LYS A 88 15.63 -13.47 5.27
C LYS A 88 16.35 -12.13 5.52
N MET A 89 15.58 -11.09 5.82
CA MET A 89 16.07 -9.74 6.15
C MET A 89 15.57 -9.30 7.53
N SER A 90 16.31 -8.40 8.16
CA SER A 90 15.78 -7.56 9.24
C SER A 90 14.82 -6.49 8.69
N PRO A 91 13.93 -5.91 9.50
CA PRO A 91 13.03 -4.83 9.07
C PRO A 91 13.80 -3.61 8.53
N ALA A 92 14.96 -3.30 9.10
CA ALA A 92 15.84 -2.23 8.64
C ALA A 92 16.44 -2.54 7.27
N GLN A 93 16.88 -3.78 7.04
CA GLN A 93 17.40 -4.23 5.74
C GLN A 93 16.32 -4.22 4.66
N LEU A 94 15.11 -4.70 4.97
CA LEU A 94 13.96 -4.63 4.05
C LEU A 94 13.64 -3.18 3.69
N SER A 95 13.61 -2.29 4.68
CA SER A 95 13.37 -0.87 4.46
C SER A 95 14.45 -0.24 3.57
N LYS A 96 15.72 -0.63 3.74
CA LYS A 96 16.82 -0.19 2.89
C LYS A 96 16.67 -0.72 1.47
N ALA A 97 16.33 -2.00 1.31
CA ALA A 97 16.13 -2.62 0.00
C ALA A 97 14.99 -1.96 -0.79
N LEU A 98 13.85 -1.68 -0.13
CA LEU A 98 12.73 -0.93 -0.72
C LEU A 98 13.18 0.45 -1.22
N ARG A 99 13.89 1.21 -0.38
CA ARG A 99 14.39 2.53 -0.76
C ARG A 99 15.40 2.49 -1.89
N SER A 100 16.30 1.50 -1.91
CA SER A 100 17.22 1.27 -3.02
C SER A 100 16.49 0.97 -4.33
N GLY A 101 15.31 0.33 -4.26
CA GLY A 101 14.40 0.14 -5.40
C GLY A 101 13.50 1.35 -5.71
N GLY A 102 13.69 2.48 -5.02
CA GLY A 102 12.89 3.69 -5.20
C GLY A 102 11.47 3.60 -4.65
N VAL A 103 11.22 2.68 -3.71
CA VAL A 103 9.94 2.46 -3.03
C VAL A 103 10.04 2.90 -1.58
N GLN A 104 9.11 3.72 -1.11
CA GLN A 104 9.02 4.03 0.32
C GLN A 104 8.48 2.82 1.10
N PRO A 105 9.03 2.52 2.30
CA PRO A 105 8.54 1.41 3.11
C PRO A 105 7.04 1.52 3.46
N ASP A 106 6.53 2.74 3.57
CA ASP A 106 5.12 2.99 3.87
C ASP A 106 4.19 2.46 2.78
N THR A 107 4.61 2.45 1.51
CA THR A 107 3.82 1.85 0.40
C THR A 107 3.54 0.36 0.62
N LEU A 108 4.53 -0.38 1.17
CA LEU A 108 4.31 -1.78 1.53
C LEU A 108 3.45 -1.91 2.79
N LYS A 109 3.65 -1.04 3.77
CA LYS A 109 2.86 -1.04 5.01
C LYS A 109 1.38 -0.74 4.76
N GLU A 110 1.06 0.21 3.89
CA GLU A 110 -0.30 0.54 3.47
C GLU A 110 -0.97 -0.64 2.78
N ARG A 111 -0.26 -1.34 1.87
CA ARG A 111 -0.73 -2.59 1.28
C ARG A 111 -1.07 -3.63 2.34
N LEU A 112 -0.18 -3.81 3.32
CA LEU A 112 -0.39 -4.75 4.41
C LEU A 112 -1.59 -4.35 5.28
N LYS A 113 -1.78 -3.05 5.55
CA LYS A 113 -2.94 -2.54 6.29
C LYS A 113 -4.25 -2.94 5.59
N ALA A 114 -4.37 -2.67 4.29
CA ALA A 114 -5.56 -3.04 3.52
C ALA A 114 -5.82 -4.55 3.52
N GLN A 115 -4.76 -5.37 3.38
CA GLN A 115 -4.87 -6.82 3.44
C GLN A 115 -5.30 -7.33 4.82
N LEU A 116 -4.72 -6.79 5.91
CA LEU A 116 -5.07 -7.16 7.28
C LEU A 116 -6.53 -6.77 7.60
N ALA A 117 -6.93 -5.57 7.21
CA ALA A 117 -8.28 -5.05 7.42
C ALA A 117 -9.31 -5.97 6.75
N TRP A 118 -9.07 -6.31 5.49
CA TRP A 118 -9.93 -7.23 4.76
C TRP A 118 -9.99 -8.63 5.38
N ASN A 119 -8.86 -9.18 5.81
CA ASN A 119 -8.83 -10.48 6.49
C ASN A 119 -9.65 -10.46 7.79
N GLN A 120 -9.63 -9.36 8.53
CA GLN A 120 -10.47 -9.18 9.72
C GLN A 120 -11.96 -9.09 9.36
N VAL A 121 -12.32 -8.36 8.30
CA VAL A 121 -13.70 -8.29 7.77
C VAL A 121 -14.22 -9.69 7.45
N LEU A 122 -13.44 -10.49 6.72
CA LEU A 122 -13.83 -11.85 6.38
C LEU A 122 -14.00 -12.72 7.63
N ARG A 123 -13.05 -12.68 8.57
CA ARG A 123 -13.17 -13.44 9.82
C ARG A 123 -14.44 -13.09 10.60
N SER A 124 -14.75 -11.80 10.74
CA SER A 124 -15.96 -11.34 11.43
C SER A 124 -17.25 -11.81 10.75
N ARG A 125 -17.28 -11.89 9.41
CA ARG A 125 -18.46 -12.35 8.66
C ARG A 125 -18.67 -13.87 8.76
N PHE A 126 -17.60 -14.66 8.85
CA PHE A 126 -17.69 -16.12 8.86
C PHE A 126 -17.65 -16.74 10.27
N SER A 127 -17.16 -16.04 11.29
CA SER A 127 -17.18 -16.52 12.68
C SER A 127 -18.61 -16.68 13.23
N GLY A 128 -19.58 -15.93 12.72
CA GLY A 128 -20.99 -16.05 13.10
C GLY A 128 -21.78 -17.12 12.34
N ARG A 129 -21.14 -17.92 11.47
CA ARG A 129 -21.83 -18.91 10.60
C ARG A 129 -21.45 -20.37 10.89
N ILE A 130 -20.62 -20.62 11.89
CA ILE A 130 -20.25 -21.97 12.33
C ILE A 130 -20.89 -22.22 13.70
N GLU A 131 -22.17 -22.53 13.71
CA GLU A 131 -22.80 -23.33 14.76
C GLU A 131 -22.98 -24.74 14.16
N VAL A 132 -22.35 -25.74 14.79
CA VAL A 132 -22.57 -27.17 14.52
C VAL A 132 -23.34 -27.74 15.70
#